data_AF-A0A661QK12-F1
#
_entry.id   AF-A0A661QK12-F1
#
_cell.length_a   1.000
_cell.length_b   1.000
_cell.length_c   1.000
_cell.angle_alpha   90.00
_cell.angle_beta   90.00
_cell.angle_gamma   90.00
#
_symmetry.space_group_name_H-M   'P 1'
#
loop_
_entity.id
_entity.type
_entity.pdbx_description
1 polymer ?
#
loop_
_entity_poly.entity_id
_entity_poly.type
_entity_poly.pdbx_seq_one_letter_code
_entity_poly.pdbx_strand_id
1 'polypeptide(L)'
;MENALFSLGVHDIAVLLYLVGRAPQRIQAWGQAVLQEGIEDDVHLHLEFSDGVQAHLHCSWLWPEKQRRLVIIGERGMLVYNEVDQTVVLHKKHVKPDLSIFDEGTGVVFKGHGEPLRLELEHFLECVSQGRKPLSDGETAIPVVAVLEEATRQLEAMRMSERDYFVHESAYVDPGAKIGKGTKIWHFSHIMSGARIGKNCILGQNVFVGRNVRIGDGVKIQNNVSVYEGVTLEDFVFCGPSVVFTNVKNPRSEIERKSEFRPTLIKKGATLGANSTIMCGVTVGKYAFVAAGAVVTEDVPDYAVAAGVPAQQIGWACKCGEMLKFENGRAVCKRCGNEYGLEDNIFMVIKEND
;
A
#
# COMPACT_ATOMS: atom_id res chain seq x y z
N MET A 1 6.04 4.43 16.26
CA MET A 1 5.52 3.22 16.92
C MET A 1 6.73 2.43 17.37
N GLU A 2 6.76 1.95 18.61
CA GLU A 2 7.93 1.22 19.14
C GLU A 2 7.92 -0.24 18.63
N ASN A 3 9.04 -0.71 18.09
CA ASN A 3 9.25 -2.08 17.62
C ASN A 3 10.56 -2.65 18.22
N ALA A 4 10.92 -3.89 17.90
CA ALA A 4 12.10 -4.54 18.50
C ALA A 4 13.41 -3.76 18.30
N LEU A 5 13.57 -3.06 17.17
CA LEU A 5 14.73 -2.22 16.91
C LEU A 5 14.79 -1.01 17.84
N PHE A 6 13.66 -0.32 18.07
CA PHE A 6 13.61 0.81 19.00
C PHE A 6 13.81 0.39 20.46
N SER A 7 13.27 -0.77 20.86
CA SER A 7 13.40 -1.21 22.25
C SER A 7 14.78 -1.76 22.59
N LEU A 8 15.47 -2.37 21.61
CA LEU A 8 16.72 -3.11 21.87
C LEU A 8 17.94 -2.53 21.15
N GLY A 9 17.79 -1.97 19.96
CA GLY A 9 18.91 -1.64 19.07
C GLY A 9 19.54 -0.26 19.24
N VAL A 10 18.88 0.66 19.96
CA VAL A 10 19.34 2.05 20.09
C VAL A 10 20.74 2.15 20.68
N HIS A 11 20.99 1.42 21.77
CA HIS A 11 22.29 1.38 22.45
C HIS A 11 23.36 0.76 21.54
N ASP A 12 23.06 -0.34 20.86
CA ASP A 12 24.02 -1.03 20.01
C ASP A 12 24.41 -0.21 18.78
N ILE A 13 23.45 0.50 18.18
CA ILE A 13 23.73 1.47 17.11
C ILE A 13 24.64 2.58 17.64
N ALA A 14 24.37 3.14 18.82
CA ALA A 14 25.22 4.18 19.40
C ALA A 14 26.66 3.70 19.62
N VAL A 15 26.84 2.50 20.17
CA VAL A 15 28.17 1.88 20.37
C VAL A 15 28.87 1.65 19.03
N LEU A 16 28.17 1.11 18.03
CA LEU A 16 28.73 0.90 16.68
C LEU A 16 29.21 2.21 16.06
N LEU A 17 28.38 3.25 16.08
CA LEU A 17 28.73 4.56 15.52
C LEU A 17 29.88 5.21 16.27
N TYR A 18 29.95 5.05 17.59
CA TYR A 18 31.07 5.53 18.39
C TYR A 18 32.38 4.82 18.03
N LEU A 19 32.36 3.49 17.92
CA LEU A 19 33.55 2.69 17.58
C LEU A 19 34.07 2.97 16.17
N VAL A 20 33.17 3.17 15.21
CA VAL A 20 33.52 3.45 13.81
C VAL A 20 33.85 4.94 13.61
N GLY A 21 33.31 5.82 14.46
CA GLY A 21 33.62 7.25 14.50
C GLY A 21 33.01 8.07 13.35
N ARG A 22 32.00 7.53 12.64
CA ARG A 22 31.29 8.22 11.55
C ARG A 22 29.93 7.60 11.27
N ALA A 23 29.11 8.29 10.48
CA ALA A 23 27.81 7.81 10.03
C ALA A 23 27.93 6.77 8.89
N PRO A 24 26.96 5.84 8.77
CA PRO A 24 26.91 4.89 7.67
C PRO A 24 26.53 5.59 6.36
N GLN A 25 27.04 5.08 5.24
CA GLN A 25 26.65 5.52 3.89
C GLN A 25 25.42 4.78 3.38
N ARG A 26 25.24 3.53 3.81
CA ARG A 26 24.12 2.69 3.41
C ARG A 26 23.53 2.00 4.63
N ILE A 27 22.20 2.03 4.69
CA ILE A 27 21.39 1.40 5.73
C ILE A 27 20.42 0.47 5.03
N GLN A 28 20.32 -0.77 5.48
CA GLN A 28 19.32 -1.72 5.01
C GLN A 28 18.65 -2.40 6.19
N ALA A 29 17.33 -2.40 6.22
CA ALA A 29 16.55 -3.01 7.30
C ALA A 29 15.54 -4.02 6.74
N TRP A 30 15.40 -5.14 7.43
CA TRP A 30 14.38 -6.16 7.20
C TRP A 30 13.74 -6.51 8.54
N GLY A 31 12.44 -6.77 8.55
CA GLY A 31 11.76 -7.13 9.78
C GLY A 31 10.52 -7.96 9.54
N GLN A 32 10.09 -8.65 10.59
CA GLN A 32 8.88 -9.45 10.62
C GLN A 32 8.01 -9.06 11.81
N ALA A 33 6.71 -8.91 11.54
CA ALA A 33 5.68 -8.67 12.54
C ALA A 33 4.93 -9.98 12.78
N VAL A 34 5.32 -10.73 13.82
CA VAL A 34 4.85 -12.10 14.04
C VAL A 34 3.75 -12.14 15.10
N LEU A 35 3.90 -11.37 16.17
CA LEU A 35 2.97 -11.35 17.30
C LEU A 35 1.84 -10.35 17.08
N GLN A 36 2.17 -9.17 16.54
CA GLN A 36 1.23 -8.07 16.37
C GLN A 36 1.34 -7.53 14.95
N GLU A 37 0.22 -7.48 14.25
CA GLU A 37 0.18 -6.99 12.87
C GLU A 37 0.74 -5.57 12.82
N GLY A 38 1.83 -5.43 12.07
CA GLY A 38 2.44 -4.15 11.88
C GLY A 38 3.32 -3.63 13.02
N ILE A 39 3.79 -4.47 13.92
CA ILE A 39 4.88 -4.14 14.85
C ILE A 39 5.95 -5.20 14.64
N GLU A 40 7.15 -4.80 14.17
CA GLU A 40 8.21 -5.75 13.88
C GLU A 40 8.84 -6.27 15.19
N ASP A 41 8.62 -7.55 15.49
CA ASP A 41 9.12 -8.22 16.69
C ASP A 41 10.50 -8.86 16.47
N ASP A 42 10.93 -8.96 15.21
CA ASP A 42 12.23 -9.47 14.76
C ASP A 42 12.76 -8.56 13.63
N VAL A 43 13.94 -7.95 13.83
CA VAL A 43 14.51 -6.94 12.92
C VAL A 43 16.00 -7.21 12.70
N HIS A 44 16.39 -7.25 11.42
CA HIS A 44 17.77 -7.26 10.97
C HIS A 44 18.15 -5.90 10.36
N LEU A 45 19.24 -5.32 10.83
CA LEU A 45 19.77 -4.05 10.34
C LEU A 45 21.20 -4.28 9.83
N HIS A 46 21.49 -3.80 8.63
CA HIS A 46 22.80 -3.82 8.00
C HIS A 46 23.27 -2.41 7.70
N LEU A 47 24.51 -2.10 8.06
CA LEU A 47 25.15 -0.81 7.90
C LEU A 47 26.44 -0.96 7.10
N GLU A 48 26.63 -0.13 6.09
CA GLU A 48 27.89 -0.02 5.35
C GLU A 48 28.49 1.39 5.52
N PHE A 49 29.78 1.46 5.79
CA PHE A 49 30.51 2.70 6.03
C PHE A 49 31.45 3.03 4.86
N SER A 50 31.86 4.29 4.79
CA SER A 50 32.63 4.84 3.66
C SER A 50 34.03 4.23 3.45
N ASP A 51 34.59 3.59 4.47
CA ASP A 51 35.90 2.94 4.45
C ASP A 51 35.82 1.41 4.28
N GLY A 52 34.62 0.89 3.97
CA GLY A 52 34.40 -0.53 3.77
C GLY A 52 34.14 -1.31 5.07
N VAL A 53 34.10 -0.66 6.23
CA VAL A 53 33.58 -1.29 7.45
C VAL A 53 32.11 -1.65 7.21
N GLN A 54 31.71 -2.83 7.69
CA GLN A 54 30.33 -3.30 7.66
C GLN A 54 29.91 -3.73 9.05
N ALA A 55 28.67 -3.46 9.42
CA ALA A 55 28.06 -3.90 10.66
C ALA A 55 26.69 -4.50 10.40
N HIS A 56 26.30 -5.43 11.25
CA HIS A 56 24.93 -5.93 11.30
C HIS A 56 24.45 -6.02 12.74
N LEU A 57 23.15 -5.87 12.92
CA LEU A 57 22.46 -5.93 14.19
C LEU A 57 21.21 -6.79 14.00
N HIS A 58 20.91 -7.64 14.98
CA HIS A 58 19.69 -8.43 15.04
C HIS A 58 19.00 -8.16 16.37
N CYS A 59 17.80 -7.60 16.30
CA CYS A 59 16.96 -7.30 17.45
C CYS A 59 15.71 -8.16 17.37
N SER A 60 15.49 -9.00 18.38
CA SER A 60 14.37 -9.93 18.39
C SER A 60 13.78 -10.06 19.78
N TRP A 61 12.48 -9.79 19.93
CA TRP A 61 11.72 -10.12 21.14
C TRP A 61 11.43 -11.61 21.25
N LEU A 62 11.62 -12.36 20.16
CA LEU A 62 11.34 -13.78 20.06
C LEU A 62 12.53 -14.67 20.42
N TRP A 63 13.70 -14.07 20.65
CA TRP A 63 14.91 -14.84 20.92
C TRP A 63 14.81 -15.58 22.27
N PRO A 64 15.08 -16.89 22.32
CA PRO A 64 14.82 -17.70 23.52
C PRO A 64 15.80 -17.45 24.67
N GLU A 65 16.95 -16.84 24.38
CA GLU A 65 18.02 -16.61 25.34
C GLU A 65 18.30 -15.12 25.53
N LYS A 66 18.77 -14.70 26.71
CA LYS A 66 19.27 -13.33 26.86
C LYS A 66 20.71 -13.25 26.34
N GLN A 67 20.86 -12.98 25.04
CA GLN A 67 22.17 -12.75 24.43
C GLN A 67 22.37 -11.27 24.10
N ARG A 68 23.45 -10.70 24.65
CA ARG A 68 23.90 -9.33 24.35
C ARG A 68 25.39 -9.36 24.11
N ARG A 69 25.77 -9.39 22.83
CA ARG A 69 27.12 -9.67 22.39
C ARG A 69 27.47 -8.78 21.21
N LEU A 70 28.59 -8.06 21.33
CA LEU A 70 29.21 -7.32 20.23
C LEU A 70 30.48 -8.04 19.80
N VAL A 71 30.64 -8.25 18.50
CA VAL A 71 31.84 -8.87 17.92
C VAL A 71 32.48 -7.90 16.95
N ILE A 72 33.73 -7.56 17.21
CA ILE A 72 34.55 -6.74 16.30
C ILE A 72 35.56 -7.68 15.66
N ILE A 73 35.54 -7.74 14.33
CA ILE A 73 36.44 -8.59 13.54
C ILE A 73 37.48 -7.67 12.88
N GLY A 74 38.75 -7.92 13.16
CA GLY A 74 39.87 -7.21 12.55
C GLY A 74 40.86 -8.17 11.89
N GLU A 75 41.86 -7.61 11.22
CA GLU A 75 42.84 -8.38 10.44
C GLU A 75 43.71 -9.33 11.28
N ARG A 76 43.90 -9.02 12.57
CA ARG A 76 44.80 -9.76 13.47
C ARG A 76 44.08 -10.57 14.53
N GLY A 77 42.75 -10.48 14.60
CA GLY A 77 41.98 -11.11 15.65
C GLY A 77 40.57 -10.54 15.77
N MET A 78 39.84 -11.02 16.78
CA MET A 78 38.47 -10.60 17.07
C MET A 78 38.35 -10.19 18.53
N LEU A 79 37.61 -9.12 18.79
CA LEU A 79 37.18 -8.75 20.14
C LEU A 79 35.72 -9.15 20.31
N VAL A 80 35.43 -9.85 21.40
CA VAL A 80 34.07 -10.25 21.76
C VAL A 80 33.73 -9.59 23.09
N TYR A 81 32.81 -8.63 23.04
CA TYR A 81 32.21 -8.07 24.23
C TYR A 81 30.94 -8.84 24.58
N ASN A 82 30.88 -9.38 25.80
CA ASN A 82 29.69 -9.99 26.37
C ASN A 82 29.20 -9.08 27.50
N GLU A 83 28.02 -8.47 27.29
CA GLU A 83 27.46 -7.51 28.23
C GLU A 83 26.97 -8.18 29.52
N VAL A 84 26.44 -9.41 29.43
CA VAL A 84 25.94 -10.15 30.60
C VAL A 84 27.07 -10.46 31.58
N ASP A 85 28.21 -10.91 31.05
CA ASP A 85 29.40 -11.21 31.85
C ASP A 85 30.29 -9.97 32.10
N GLN A 86 29.96 -8.85 31.45
CA GLN A 86 30.77 -7.63 31.38
C GLN A 86 32.24 -7.91 31.04
N THR A 87 32.51 -8.79 30.07
CA THR A 87 33.88 -9.14 29.66
C THR A 87 34.15 -8.77 28.22
N VAL A 88 35.40 -8.39 27.94
CA VAL A 88 35.93 -8.32 26.57
C VAL A 88 36.97 -9.42 26.44
N VAL A 89 36.73 -10.34 25.52
CA VAL A 89 37.63 -11.44 25.17
C VAL A 89 38.32 -11.13 23.86
N LEU A 90 39.65 -11.17 23.85
CA LEU A 90 40.44 -11.13 22.63
C LEU A 90 40.66 -12.55 22.13
N HIS A 91 40.21 -12.81 20.92
CA HIS A 91 40.52 -14.02 20.15
C HIS A 91 41.66 -13.68 19.19
N LYS A 92 42.86 -14.21 19.44
CA LYS A 92 44.02 -14.02 18.57
C LYS A 92 44.00 -15.03 17.43
N LYS A 93 42.92 -14.99 16.66
CA LYS A 93 42.65 -15.89 15.55
C LYS A 93 42.39 -15.10 14.28
N HIS A 94 43.14 -15.38 13.23
CA HIS A 94 42.98 -14.70 11.93
C HIS A 94 43.37 -15.64 10.77
N VAL A 95 42.96 -15.25 9.57
CA VAL A 95 43.31 -15.95 8.32
C VAL A 95 44.34 -15.11 7.59
N LYS A 96 45.46 -15.72 7.20
CA LYS A 96 46.51 -15.05 6.44
C LYS A 96 46.16 -14.96 4.95
N PRO A 97 46.86 -14.13 4.15
CA PRO A 97 46.64 -14.05 2.70
C PRO A 97 46.82 -15.37 1.95
N ASP A 98 47.58 -16.32 2.50
CA ASP A 98 47.77 -17.68 1.97
C ASP A 98 46.67 -18.67 2.40
N LEU A 99 45.59 -18.17 3.02
CA LEU A 99 44.46 -18.92 3.57
C LEU A 99 44.81 -19.82 4.77
N SER A 100 46.02 -19.75 5.30
CA SER A 100 46.35 -20.46 6.54
C SER A 100 45.66 -19.84 7.75
N ILE A 101 45.19 -20.69 8.66
CA ILE A 101 44.54 -20.29 9.90
C ILE A 101 45.61 -20.15 10.98
N PHE A 102 45.67 -18.98 11.60
CA PHE A 102 46.51 -18.71 12.75
C PHE A 102 45.64 -18.62 14.01
N ASP A 103 46.02 -19.31 15.08
CA ASP A 103 45.27 -19.35 16.34
C ASP A 103 46.25 -19.39 17.53
N GLU A 104 46.42 -18.24 18.20
CA GLU A 104 47.19 -18.11 19.45
C GLU A 104 46.31 -18.24 20.71
N GLY A 105 45.07 -18.70 20.54
CA GLY A 105 44.10 -18.84 21.60
C GLY A 105 43.35 -17.55 21.93
N THR A 106 42.78 -17.52 23.13
CA THR A 106 41.83 -16.49 23.56
C THR A 106 42.12 -16.07 25.00
N GLY A 107 41.77 -14.83 25.37
CA GLY A 107 41.93 -14.36 26.74
C GLY A 107 41.05 -13.16 27.05
N VAL A 108 40.61 -13.05 28.30
CA VAL A 108 39.88 -11.87 28.80
C VAL A 108 40.88 -10.71 28.90
N VAL A 109 40.65 -9.66 28.13
CA VAL A 109 41.49 -8.45 28.11
C VAL A 109 40.88 -7.31 28.93
N PHE A 110 39.59 -7.37 29.20
CA PHE A 110 38.90 -6.42 30.06
C PHE A 110 37.76 -7.12 30.81
N LYS A 111 37.57 -6.74 32.07
CA LYS A 111 36.41 -7.11 32.87
C LYS A 111 35.83 -5.85 33.51
N GLY A 112 34.58 -5.58 33.19
CA GLY A 112 33.81 -4.49 33.76
C GLY A 112 33.64 -4.64 35.26
N HIS A 113 33.35 -3.51 35.90
CA HIS A 113 33.09 -3.44 37.32
C HIS A 113 31.88 -2.53 37.55
N GLY A 114 31.13 -2.79 38.61
CA GLY A 114 29.97 -1.99 38.97
C GLY A 114 28.72 -2.29 38.14
N GLU A 115 27.65 -1.57 38.49
CA GLU A 115 26.37 -1.63 37.79
C GLU A 115 26.38 -0.56 36.68
N PRO A 116 26.07 -0.91 35.41
CA PRO A 116 26.15 0.03 34.29
C PRO A 116 25.34 1.33 34.51
N LEU A 117 24.10 1.20 35.01
CA LEU A 117 23.25 2.36 35.28
C LEU A 117 23.84 3.26 36.36
N ARG A 118 24.46 2.68 37.38
CA ARG A 118 25.13 3.44 38.43
C ARG A 118 26.32 4.22 37.87
N LEU A 119 27.15 3.57 37.04
CA LEU A 119 28.30 4.22 36.40
C LEU A 119 27.85 5.37 35.49
N GLU A 120 26.77 5.18 34.74
CA GLU A 120 26.19 6.23 33.88
C GLU A 120 25.72 7.44 34.70
N LEU A 121 25.02 7.21 35.82
CA LEU A 121 24.57 8.26 36.73
C LEU A 121 25.75 8.98 37.41
N GLU A 122 26.77 8.24 37.84
CA GLU A 122 28.00 8.81 38.41
C GLU A 122 28.73 9.68 37.38
N HIS A 123 28.86 9.21 36.14
CA HIS A 123 29.45 9.98 35.03
C HIS A 123 28.65 11.24 34.73
N PHE A 124 27.31 11.16 34.74
CA PHE A 124 26.45 12.32 34.56
C PHE A 124 26.68 13.37 35.67
N LEU A 125 26.70 12.96 36.94
CA LEU A 125 26.96 13.86 38.07
C LEU A 125 28.37 14.47 38.01
N GLU A 126 29.37 13.70 37.56
CA GLU A 126 30.72 14.20 37.32
C GLU A 126 30.73 15.29 36.24
N CYS A 127 30.05 15.05 35.12
CA CYS A 127 29.96 16.03 34.03
C CYS A 127 29.28 17.33 34.48
N VAL A 128 28.19 17.24 35.25
CA VAL A 128 27.49 18.41 35.80
C VAL A 128 28.36 19.18 36.78
N SER A 129 29.02 18.48 37.71
CA SER A 129 29.85 19.12 38.75
C SER A 129 31.11 19.77 38.20
N GLN A 130 31.70 19.21 37.14
CA GLN A 130 32.96 19.67 36.57
C GLN A 130 32.81 20.47 35.26
N GLY A 131 31.59 20.59 34.73
CA GLY A 131 31.33 21.25 33.45
C GLY A 131 31.98 20.53 32.25
N ARG A 132 32.14 19.20 32.32
CA ARG A 132 32.73 18.40 31.24
C ARG A 132 31.67 18.01 30.20
N LYS A 133 32.08 17.89 28.93
CA LYS A 133 31.26 17.31 27.87
C LYS A 133 31.10 15.80 28.13
N PRO A 134 29.87 15.25 28.20
CA PRO A 134 29.67 13.83 28.43
C PRO A 134 30.13 12.99 27.22
N LEU A 135 30.43 11.70 27.46
CA LEU A 135 30.82 10.75 26.41
C LEU A 135 29.68 10.49 25.41
N SER A 136 28.45 10.51 25.89
CA SER A 136 27.22 10.44 25.10
C SER A 136 26.43 11.72 25.34
N ASP A 137 26.33 12.57 24.34
CA ASP A 137 25.61 13.84 24.38
C ASP A 137 24.49 13.90 23.34
N GLY A 138 23.76 15.02 23.28
CA GLY A 138 22.69 15.19 22.30
C GLY A 138 23.16 15.16 20.84
N GLU A 139 24.41 15.55 20.55
CA GLU A 139 24.95 15.52 19.19
C GLU A 139 25.22 14.08 18.74
N THR A 140 25.69 13.21 19.65
CA THR A 140 25.91 11.78 19.37
C THR A 140 24.61 11.02 19.09
N ALA A 141 23.46 11.52 19.54
CA ALA A 141 22.15 10.92 19.28
C ALA A 141 21.64 11.17 17.85
N ILE A 142 22.05 12.26 17.20
CA ILE A 142 21.59 12.62 15.84
C ILE A 142 21.81 11.48 14.83
N PRO A 143 23.03 10.93 14.65
CA PRO A 143 23.23 9.87 13.69
C PRO A 143 22.55 8.55 14.09
N VAL A 144 22.32 8.31 15.39
CA VAL A 144 21.56 7.14 15.87
C VAL A 144 20.11 7.25 15.42
N VAL A 145 19.47 8.40 15.66
CA VAL A 145 18.09 8.66 15.24
C VAL A 145 17.95 8.58 13.72
N ALA A 146 18.91 9.13 12.96
CA ALA A 146 18.91 9.05 11.50
C ALA A 146 18.92 7.60 10.98
N VAL A 147 19.67 6.71 11.63
CA VAL A 147 19.67 5.27 11.31
C VAL A 147 18.32 4.63 11.61
N LEU A 148 17.73 4.95 12.77
CA LEU A 148 16.42 4.42 13.17
C LEU A 148 15.30 4.90 12.24
N GLU A 149 15.30 6.17 11.84
CA GLU A 149 14.32 6.75 10.93
C GLU A 149 14.39 6.09 9.55
N GLU A 150 15.59 5.93 8.99
CA GLU A 150 15.76 5.29 7.68
C GLU A 150 15.38 3.80 7.74
N ALA A 151 15.76 3.09 8.80
CA ALA A 151 15.33 1.71 9.01
C ALA A 151 13.78 1.61 9.08
N THR A 152 13.14 2.51 9.84
CA THR A 152 11.68 2.57 9.96
C THR A 152 11.01 2.76 8.61
N ARG A 153 11.52 3.70 7.80
CA ARG A 153 11.00 3.97 6.45
C ARG A 153 11.05 2.72 5.55
N GLN A 154 12.11 1.92 5.65
CA GLN A 154 12.24 0.69 4.88
C GLN A 154 11.27 -0.40 5.35
N LEU A 155 11.12 -0.58 6.68
CA LEU A 155 10.17 -1.54 7.26
C LEU A 155 8.72 -1.20 6.89
N GLU A 156 8.35 0.09 6.95
CA GLU A 156 7.03 0.57 6.52
C GLU A 156 6.77 0.33 5.04
N ALA A 157 7.77 0.57 4.18
CA ALA A 157 7.64 0.32 2.74
C ALA A 157 7.41 -1.17 2.43
N MET A 158 8.07 -2.08 3.14
CA MET A 158 7.84 -3.52 3.00
C MET A 158 6.40 -3.92 3.38
N ARG A 159 5.86 -3.34 4.45
CA ARG A 159 4.45 -3.56 4.86
C ARG A 159 3.45 -3.05 3.82
N MET A 160 3.76 -1.95 3.15
CA MET A 160 2.90 -1.44 2.08
C MET A 160 2.85 -2.36 0.86
N SER A 161 3.85 -3.21 0.65
CA SER A 161 3.90 -4.19 -0.45
C SER A 161 3.01 -5.41 -0.25
N GLU A 162 2.51 -5.66 0.97
CA GLU A 162 1.60 -6.76 1.29
C GLU A 162 0.12 -6.45 1.03
N ARG A 163 -0.20 -5.29 0.45
CA ARG A 163 -1.58 -5.01 0.08
C ARG A 163 -2.04 -6.03 -0.95
N ASP A 164 -3.13 -6.72 -0.63
CA ASP A 164 -3.86 -7.62 -1.53
C ASP A 164 -4.39 -6.91 -2.81
N TYR A 165 -4.12 -5.62 -2.98
CA TYR A 165 -4.50 -4.76 -4.09
C TYR A 165 -3.35 -3.78 -4.39
N PHE A 166 -3.27 -3.30 -5.63
CA PHE A 166 -2.21 -2.40 -6.08
C PHE A 166 -2.67 -0.93 -6.02
N VAL A 167 -1.80 -0.07 -5.49
CA VAL A 167 -1.95 1.39 -5.55
C VAL A 167 -0.66 1.98 -6.10
N HIS A 168 -0.76 2.72 -7.21
CA HIS A 168 0.37 3.45 -7.75
C HIS A 168 0.84 4.52 -6.75
N GLU A 169 2.14 4.76 -6.65
CA GLU A 169 2.74 5.73 -5.70
C GLU A 169 2.20 7.16 -5.85
N SER A 170 1.72 7.52 -7.04
CA SER A 170 1.11 8.82 -7.32
C SER A 170 -0.41 8.88 -7.10
N ALA A 171 -1.03 7.78 -6.66
CA ALA A 171 -2.44 7.75 -6.28
C ALA A 171 -2.60 7.90 -4.76
N TYR A 172 -3.71 8.48 -4.34
CA TYR A 172 -4.02 8.69 -2.92
C TYR A 172 -5.31 7.98 -2.53
N VAL A 173 -5.25 7.19 -1.46
CA VAL A 173 -6.41 6.48 -0.90
C VAL A 173 -6.57 6.96 0.54
N ASP A 174 -7.65 7.67 0.81
CA ASP A 174 -7.94 8.21 2.14
C ASP A 174 -8.12 7.07 3.16
N PRO A 175 -7.75 7.29 4.44
CA PRO A 175 -8.07 6.38 5.51
C PRO A 175 -9.57 6.03 5.57
N GLY A 176 -9.88 4.75 5.78
CA GLY A 176 -11.26 4.23 5.88
C GLY A 176 -11.92 3.85 4.55
N ALA A 177 -11.28 4.08 3.40
CA ALA A 177 -11.69 3.44 2.15
C ALA A 177 -11.46 1.93 2.20
N LYS A 178 -12.37 1.14 1.62
CA LYS A 178 -12.28 -0.32 1.57
C LYS A 178 -12.07 -0.77 0.13
N ILE A 179 -10.95 -1.43 -0.12
CA ILE A 179 -10.55 -1.89 -1.46
C ILE A 179 -10.44 -3.41 -1.46
N GLY A 180 -11.12 -4.07 -2.39
CA GLY A 180 -11.10 -5.52 -2.54
C GLY A 180 -9.82 -6.05 -3.18
N LYS A 181 -9.50 -7.32 -2.89
CA LYS A 181 -8.34 -8.04 -3.42
C LYS A 181 -8.26 -8.00 -4.96
N GLY A 182 -7.05 -7.86 -5.49
CA GLY A 182 -6.74 -7.84 -6.92
C GLY A 182 -7.08 -6.53 -7.63
N THR A 183 -7.67 -5.56 -6.92
CA THR A 183 -7.98 -4.24 -7.48
C THR A 183 -6.71 -3.45 -7.74
N LYS A 184 -6.68 -2.71 -8.85
CA LYS A 184 -5.56 -1.87 -9.27
C LYS A 184 -5.99 -0.42 -9.38
N ILE A 185 -5.30 0.46 -8.67
CA ILE A 185 -5.52 1.90 -8.67
C ILE A 185 -4.30 2.56 -9.32
N TRP A 186 -4.51 3.18 -10.48
CA TRP A 186 -3.45 3.77 -11.29
C TRP A 186 -3.26 5.27 -11.00
N HIS A 187 -2.22 5.82 -11.62
CA HIS A 187 -1.67 7.16 -11.44
C HIS A 187 -2.70 8.27 -11.17
N PHE A 188 -2.40 9.12 -10.18
CA PHE A 188 -3.15 10.36 -9.89
C PHE A 188 -4.64 10.15 -9.57
N SER A 189 -5.02 8.93 -9.21
CA SER A 189 -6.39 8.66 -8.74
C SER A 189 -6.53 9.04 -7.27
N HIS A 190 -7.71 9.52 -6.88
CA HIS A 190 -8.05 9.84 -5.50
C HIS A 190 -9.30 9.08 -5.06
N ILE A 191 -9.16 8.25 -4.03
CA ILE A 191 -10.26 7.49 -3.44
C ILE A 191 -10.57 8.05 -2.06
N MET A 192 -11.78 8.61 -1.89
CA MET A 192 -12.18 9.25 -0.64
C MET A 192 -12.58 8.24 0.45
N SER A 193 -12.53 8.71 1.70
CA SER A 193 -12.92 7.96 2.89
C SER A 193 -14.34 7.37 2.77
N GLY A 194 -14.52 6.12 3.20
CA GLY A 194 -15.82 5.44 3.21
C GLY A 194 -16.25 4.83 1.87
N ALA A 195 -15.52 5.09 0.78
CA ALA A 195 -15.71 4.38 -0.48
C ALA A 195 -15.50 2.87 -0.30
N ARG A 196 -16.29 2.06 -1.03
CA ARG A 196 -16.20 0.60 -1.03
C ARG A 196 -16.06 0.11 -2.46
N ILE A 197 -14.88 -0.42 -2.77
CA ILE A 197 -14.52 -0.94 -4.09
C ILE A 197 -14.33 -2.44 -3.98
N GLY A 198 -14.97 -3.20 -4.85
CA GLY A 198 -14.90 -4.65 -4.91
C GLY A 198 -13.53 -5.18 -5.32
N LYS A 199 -13.50 -6.48 -5.59
CA LYS A 199 -12.31 -7.25 -6.01
C LYS A 199 -12.05 -7.06 -7.50
N ASN A 200 -10.80 -7.26 -7.91
CA ASN A 200 -10.37 -7.32 -9.32
C ASN A 200 -10.84 -6.12 -10.17
N CYS A 201 -11.00 -4.95 -9.55
CA CYS A 201 -11.34 -3.72 -10.27
C CYS A 201 -10.11 -3.09 -10.88
N ILE A 202 -10.31 -2.27 -11.92
CA ILE A 202 -9.25 -1.46 -12.52
C ILE A 202 -9.72 -0.02 -12.55
N LEU A 203 -9.01 0.86 -11.84
CA LEU A 203 -9.23 2.30 -11.85
C LEU A 203 -8.04 2.94 -12.58
N GLY A 204 -8.29 3.45 -13.77
CA GLY A 204 -7.30 4.09 -14.65
C GLY A 204 -6.71 5.37 -14.08
N GLN A 205 -5.99 6.12 -14.91
CA GLN A 205 -5.36 7.38 -14.50
C GLN A 205 -6.42 8.44 -14.18
N ASN A 206 -6.17 9.24 -13.14
CA ASN A 206 -7.00 10.40 -12.76
C ASN A 206 -8.47 10.02 -12.55
N VAL A 207 -8.70 8.87 -11.90
CA VAL A 207 -10.04 8.47 -11.44
C VAL A 207 -10.30 9.08 -10.08
N PHE A 208 -11.47 9.68 -9.91
CA PHE A 208 -11.94 10.16 -8.62
C PHE A 208 -13.09 9.30 -8.11
N VAL A 209 -13.04 8.87 -6.85
CA VAL A 209 -14.12 8.14 -6.18
C VAL A 209 -14.54 8.90 -4.93
N GLY A 210 -15.77 9.40 -4.93
CA GLY A 210 -16.33 10.18 -3.85
C GLY A 210 -16.60 9.38 -2.57
N ARG A 211 -16.99 10.09 -1.51
CA ARG A 211 -17.34 9.49 -0.21
C ARG A 211 -18.51 8.52 -0.37
N ASN A 212 -18.48 7.44 0.39
CA ASN A 212 -19.56 6.44 0.50
C ASN A 212 -20.00 5.79 -0.83
N VAL A 213 -19.23 5.95 -1.91
CA VAL A 213 -19.50 5.32 -3.20
C VAL A 213 -19.35 3.81 -3.10
N ARG A 214 -20.20 3.07 -3.83
CA ARG A 214 -20.18 1.62 -3.92
C ARG A 214 -19.86 1.18 -5.35
N ILE A 215 -18.79 0.43 -5.49
CA ILE A 215 -18.31 -0.17 -6.73
C ILE A 215 -18.20 -1.68 -6.50
N GLY A 216 -18.91 -2.46 -7.31
CA GLY A 216 -18.93 -3.93 -7.26
C GLY A 216 -17.62 -4.58 -7.69
N ASP A 217 -17.66 -5.90 -7.90
CA ASP A 217 -16.50 -6.69 -8.31
C ASP A 217 -16.26 -6.62 -9.83
N GLY A 218 -14.99 -6.67 -10.25
CA GLY A 218 -14.61 -6.72 -11.67
C GLY A 218 -14.93 -5.47 -12.49
N VAL A 219 -15.26 -4.35 -11.82
CA VAL A 219 -15.57 -3.08 -12.48
C VAL A 219 -14.30 -2.49 -13.12
N LYS A 220 -14.45 -1.97 -14.34
CA LYS A 220 -13.37 -1.33 -15.08
C LYS A 220 -13.72 0.13 -15.31
N ILE A 221 -12.97 1.01 -14.66
CA ILE A 221 -13.09 2.46 -14.79
C ILE A 221 -11.86 2.96 -15.53
N GLN A 222 -12.06 3.42 -16.76
CA GLN A 222 -10.97 3.97 -17.57
C GLN A 222 -10.59 5.39 -17.10
N ASN A 223 -9.59 5.97 -17.75
CA ASN A 223 -9.01 7.26 -17.34
C ASN A 223 -10.04 8.40 -17.28
N ASN A 224 -9.82 9.35 -16.37
CA ASN A 224 -10.57 10.60 -16.22
C ASN A 224 -12.07 10.44 -15.88
N VAL A 225 -12.43 9.40 -15.14
CA VAL A 225 -13.81 9.20 -14.68
C VAL A 225 -13.94 9.62 -13.23
N SER A 226 -14.94 10.45 -12.94
CA SER A 226 -15.29 10.85 -11.57
C SER A 226 -16.58 10.17 -11.12
N VAL A 227 -16.47 9.22 -10.20
CA VAL A 227 -17.62 8.54 -9.58
C VAL A 227 -17.98 9.30 -8.31
N TYR A 228 -18.91 10.25 -8.43
CA TYR A 228 -19.33 11.09 -7.32
C TYR A 228 -20.20 10.36 -6.28
N GLU A 229 -20.29 10.93 -5.08
CA GLU A 229 -21.24 10.47 -4.06
C GLU A 229 -22.67 10.44 -4.62
N GLY A 230 -23.38 9.35 -4.33
CA GLY A 230 -24.70 9.03 -4.91
C GLY A 230 -24.64 8.08 -6.11
N VAL A 231 -23.47 7.86 -6.72
CA VAL A 231 -23.32 6.88 -7.80
C VAL A 231 -23.02 5.48 -7.23
N THR A 232 -23.72 4.47 -7.74
CA THR A 232 -23.48 3.06 -7.45
C THR A 232 -23.20 2.31 -8.75
N LEU A 233 -22.09 1.60 -8.80
CA LEU A 233 -21.73 0.70 -9.90
C LEU A 233 -21.80 -0.75 -9.40
N GLU A 234 -22.65 -1.56 -10.01
CA GLU A 234 -22.69 -3.01 -9.73
C GLU A 234 -21.53 -3.75 -10.42
N ASP A 235 -21.46 -5.07 -10.23
CA ASP A 235 -20.37 -5.90 -10.73
C ASP A 235 -20.21 -5.82 -12.25
N PHE A 236 -18.96 -5.92 -12.71
CA PHE A 236 -18.59 -5.98 -14.13
C PHE A 236 -19.02 -4.79 -14.98
N VAL A 237 -19.41 -3.67 -14.37
CA VAL A 237 -19.65 -2.41 -15.08
C VAL A 237 -18.38 -1.94 -15.77
N PHE A 238 -18.52 -1.44 -16.99
CA PHE A 238 -17.44 -0.81 -17.75
C PHE A 238 -17.72 0.68 -17.92
N CYS A 239 -16.89 1.53 -17.34
CA CYS A 239 -16.88 2.96 -17.60
C CYS A 239 -15.75 3.29 -18.58
N GLY A 240 -16.10 3.65 -19.81
CA GLY A 240 -15.15 4.06 -20.84
C GLY A 240 -14.39 5.34 -20.47
N PRO A 241 -13.34 5.70 -21.24
CA PRO A 241 -12.53 6.87 -20.94
C PRO A 241 -13.38 8.12 -20.87
N SER A 242 -13.18 8.92 -19.83
CA SER A 242 -13.85 10.22 -19.62
C SER A 242 -15.39 10.14 -19.58
N VAL A 243 -15.97 9.02 -19.14
CA VAL A 243 -17.38 8.99 -18.73
C VAL A 243 -17.62 10.00 -17.60
N VAL A 244 -18.70 10.77 -17.72
CA VAL A 244 -19.05 11.83 -16.76
C VAL A 244 -20.31 11.42 -16.00
N PHE A 245 -20.20 11.31 -14.68
CA PHE A 245 -21.35 11.23 -13.80
C PHE A 245 -21.72 12.61 -13.26
N THR A 246 -22.99 12.79 -12.92
CA THR A 246 -23.48 13.95 -12.17
C THR A 246 -24.27 13.46 -10.96
N ASN A 247 -24.43 14.31 -9.95
CA ASN A 247 -25.23 14.03 -8.76
C ASN A 247 -26.26 15.11 -8.42
N VAL A 248 -26.12 16.33 -8.97
CA VAL A 248 -27.10 17.43 -8.84
C VAL A 248 -27.70 17.73 -10.20
N LYS A 249 -29.03 17.77 -10.29
CA LYS A 249 -29.75 17.96 -11.56
C LYS A 249 -29.61 19.37 -12.12
N ASN A 250 -29.55 20.37 -11.25
CA ASN A 250 -29.62 21.79 -11.58
C ASN A 250 -28.63 22.61 -10.71
N PRO A 251 -27.32 22.40 -10.87
CA PRO A 251 -26.31 23.06 -10.05
C PRO A 251 -26.26 24.57 -10.32
N ARG A 252 -26.03 25.36 -9.26
CA ARG A 252 -25.68 26.78 -9.31
C ARG A 252 -24.59 27.02 -8.27
N SER A 253 -23.52 27.74 -8.62
CA SER A 253 -22.34 27.91 -7.77
C SER A 253 -22.65 28.57 -6.41
N GLU A 254 -23.60 29.50 -6.38
CA GLU A 254 -24.02 30.21 -5.16
C GLU A 254 -24.92 29.36 -4.25
N ILE A 255 -25.47 28.24 -4.75
CA ILE A 255 -26.48 27.46 -4.06
C ILE A 255 -25.93 26.05 -3.78
N GLU A 256 -25.56 25.80 -2.53
CA GLU A 256 -25.15 24.48 -2.09
C GLU A 256 -26.34 23.51 -2.11
N ARG A 257 -26.19 22.40 -2.85
CA ARG A 257 -27.24 21.37 -3.03
C ARG A 257 -26.78 19.96 -2.61
N LYS A 258 -25.87 19.86 -1.65
CA LYS A 258 -25.34 18.55 -1.20
C LYS A 258 -26.43 17.63 -0.63
N SER A 259 -27.47 18.19 -0.01
CA SER A 259 -28.64 17.44 0.46
C SER A 259 -29.59 16.96 -0.67
N GLU A 260 -29.38 17.40 -1.91
CA GLU A 260 -30.26 17.10 -3.05
C GLU A 260 -29.63 16.14 -4.06
N PHE A 261 -28.58 15.43 -3.66
CA PHE A 261 -27.94 14.43 -4.53
C PHE A 261 -28.94 13.37 -4.95
N ARG A 262 -29.06 13.16 -6.27
CA ARG A 262 -29.91 12.12 -6.83
C ARG A 262 -29.09 10.86 -7.08
N PRO A 263 -29.52 9.70 -6.59
CA PRO A 263 -28.78 8.47 -6.77
C PRO A 263 -28.77 8.06 -8.25
N THR A 264 -27.63 7.56 -8.70
CA THR A 264 -27.46 6.99 -10.05
C THR A 264 -27.04 5.55 -9.89
N LEU A 265 -27.77 4.62 -10.51
CA LEU A 265 -27.49 3.19 -10.43
C LEU A 265 -27.08 2.66 -11.80
N ILE A 266 -25.87 2.12 -11.89
CA ILE A 266 -25.38 1.41 -13.07
C ILE A 266 -25.35 -0.08 -12.75
N LYS A 267 -26.27 -0.83 -13.35
CA LYS A 267 -26.46 -2.24 -13.03
C LYS A 267 -25.40 -3.13 -13.66
N LYS A 268 -25.37 -4.38 -13.19
CA LYS A 268 -24.37 -5.40 -13.52
C LYS A 268 -24.08 -5.48 -15.01
N GLY A 269 -22.80 -5.45 -15.36
CA GLY A 269 -22.31 -5.64 -16.73
C GLY A 269 -22.66 -4.53 -17.74
N ALA A 270 -23.28 -3.43 -17.30
CA ALA A 270 -23.56 -2.31 -18.19
C ALA A 270 -22.26 -1.68 -18.71
N THR A 271 -22.30 -1.23 -19.96
CA THR A 271 -21.20 -0.54 -20.62
C THR A 271 -21.56 0.92 -20.86
N LEU A 272 -20.75 1.82 -20.31
CA LEU A 272 -20.81 3.25 -20.55
C LEU A 272 -19.72 3.63 -21.53
N GLY A 273 -20.10 3.97 -22.76
CA GLY A 273 -19.17 4.33 -23.83
C GLY A 273 -18.32 5.55 -23.49
N ALA A 274 -17.16 5.64 -24.15
CA ALA A 274 -16.22 6.74 -23.96
C ALA A 274 -16.93 8.11 -24.06
N ASN A 275 -16.60 9.02 -23.14
CA ASN A 275 -17.15 10.38 -23.11
C ASN A 275 -18.69 10.47 -23.06
N SER A 276 -19.39 9.41 -22.63
CA SER A 276 -20.83 9.50 -22.34
C SER A 276 -21.07 10.24 -21.03
N THR A 277 -22.20 10.95 -20.94
CA THR A 277 -22.61 11.69 -19.74
C THR A 277 -23.87 11.08 -19.18
N ILE A 278 -23.85 10.78 -17.87
CA ILE A 278 -24.98 10.19 -17.15
C ILE A 278 -25.58 11.24 -16.22
N MET A 279 -26.80 11.68 -16.53
CA MET A 279 -27.55 12.59 -15.66
C MET A 279 -27.91 11.89 -14.35
N CYS A 280 -27.87 12.64 -13.24
CA CYS A 280 -28.20 12.10 -11.92
C CYS A 280 -29.67 11.66 -11.82
N GLY A 281 -29.92 10.60 -11.05
CA GLY A 281 -31.28 10.10 -10.84
C GLY A 281 -31.75 9.07 -11.86
N VAL A 282 -30.87 8.62 -12.76
CA VAL A 282 -31.18 7.59 -13.76
C VAL A 282 -30.62 6.23 -13.35
N THR A 283 -31.25 5.18 -13.85
CA THR A 283 -30.79 3.81 -13.77
C THR A 283 -30.39 3.30 -15.16
N VAL A 284 -29.18 2.80 -15.29
CA VAL A 284 -28.72 2.08 -16.50
C VAL A 284 -28.82 0.59 -16.23
N GLY A 285 -29.62 -0.10 -17.04
CA GLY A 285 -29.98 -1.50 -16.87
C GLY A 285 -28.84 -2.50 -17.03
N LYS A 286 -29.08 -3.74 -16.62
CA LYS A 286 -28.11 -4.84 -16.69
C LYS A 286 -27.68 -5.04 -18.14
N TYR A 287 -26.37 -5.13 -18.38
CA TYR A 287 -25.80 -5.31 -19.73
C TYR A 287 -26.27 -4.28 -20.77
N ALA A 288 -26.86 -3.16 -20.35
CA ALA A 288 -27.18 -2.06 -21.26
C ALA A 288 -25.89 -1.49 -21.86
N PHE A 289 -25.98 -0.95 -23.06
CA PHE A 289 -24.85 -0.41 -23.81
C PHE A 289 -25.13 1.05 -24.18
N VAL A 290 -24.52 1.97 -23.44
CA VAL A 290 -24.54 3.40 -23.76
C VAL A 290 -23.43 3.68 -24.75
N ALA A 291 -23.77 4.19 -25.93
CA ALA A 291 -22.81 4.52 -26.96
C ALA A 291 -21.87 5.66 -26.53
N ALA A 292 -20.71 5.73 -27.19
CA ALA A 292 -19.75 6.81 -26.95
C ALA A 292 -20.39 8.19 -27.23
N GLY A 293 -20.10 9.16 -26.38
CA GLY A 293 -20.62 10.53 -26.48
C GLY A 293 -22.11 10.71 -26.18
N ALA A 294 -22.84 9.65 -25.81
CA ALA A 294 -24.26 9.76 -25.52
C ALA A 294 -24.54 10.52 -24.20
N VAL A 295 -25.65 11.24 -24.14
CA VAL A 295 -26.10 11.93 -22.92
C VAL A 295 -27.37 11.26 -22.39
N VAL A 296 -27.21 10.42 -21.37
CA VAL A 296 -28.31 9.67 -20.77
C VAL A 296 -29.09 10.58 -19.83
N THR A 297 -30.36 10.82 -20.18
CA THR A 297 -31.26 11.70 -19.42
C THR A 297 -32.43 10.98 -18.75
N GLU A 298 -32.65 9.72 -19.12
CA GLU A 298 -33.71 8.83 -18.65
C GLU A 298 -33.16 7.42 -18.43
N ASP A 299 -33.93 6.57 -17.75
CA ASP A 299 -33.54 5.19 -17.49
C ASP A 299 -33.30 4.41 -18.79
N VAL A 300 -32.23 3.60 -18.81
CA VAL A 300 -31.91 2.72 -19.94
C VAL A 300 -32.29 1.30 -19.56
N PRO A 301 -33.20 0.62 -20.28
CA PRO A 301 -33.60 -0.74 -19.96
C PRO A 301 -32.44 -1.74 -19.97
N ASP A 302 -32.60 -2.87 -19.27
CA ASP A 302 -31.64 -3.97 -19.31
C ASP A 302 -31.41 -4.40 -20.77
N TYR A 303 -30.15 -4.63 -21.17
CA TYR A 303 -29.71 -5.00 -22.52
C TYR A 303 -29.96 -3.95 -23.62
N ALA A 304 -30.58 -2.81 -23.31
CA ALA A 304 -30.86 -1.78 -24.32
C ALA A 304 -29.57 -1.10 -24.79
N VAL A 305 -29.56 -0.72 -26.06
CA VAL A 305 -28.49 0.10 -26.65
C VAL A 305 -29.01 1.52 -26.78
N ALA A 306 -28.38 2.46 -26.09
CA ALA A 306 -28.78 3.87 -26.07
C ALA A 306 -27.70 4.75 -26.71
N ALA A 307 -28.08 5.65 -27.61
CA ALA A 307 -27.16 6.53 -28.31
C ALA A 307 -27.76 7.92 -28.57
N GLY A 308 -26.91 8.94 -28.74
CA GLY A 308 -27.32 10.30 -29.08
C GLY A 308 -27.38 11.27 -27.90
N VAL A 309 -27.80 12.50 -28.19
CA VAL A 309 -27.91 13.62 -27.24
C VAL A 309 -29.26 14.31 -27.45
N PRO A 310 -30.28 14.08 -26.60
CA PRO A 310 -30.30 13.08 -25.51
C PRO A 310 -30.25 11.65 -26.06
N ALA A 311 -29.79 10.71 -25.23
CA ALA A 311 -29.70 9.31 -25.60
C ALA A 311 -31.09 8.72 -25.82
N GLN A 312 -31.26 8.01 -26.93
CA GLN A 312 -32.47 7.28 -27.29
C GLN A 312 -32.12 5.80 -27.49
N GLN A 313 -33.05 4.92 -27.18
CA GLN A 313 -32.87 3.50 -27.46
C GLN A 313 -32.86 3.26 -28.98
N ILE A 314 -31.81 2.62 -29.49
CA ILE A 314 -31.63 2.31 -30.91
C ILE A 314 -31.61 0.79 -31.19
N GLY A 315 -31.65 -0.03 -30.14
CA GLY A 315 -31.64 -1.48 -30.27
C GLY A 315 -31.36 -2.19 -28.95
N TRP A 316 -30.82 -3.41 -29.06
CA TRP A 316 -30.47 -4.28 -27.95
C TRP A 316 -29.10 -4.92 -28.18
N ALA A 317 -28.38 -5.18 -27.11
CA ALA A 317 -27.10 -5.86 -27.10
C ALA A 317 -27.19 -7.16 -26.32
N CYS A 318 -26.43 -8.15 -26.76
CA CYS A 318 -26.19 -9.37 -26.02
C CYS A 318 -25.34 -9.08 -24.78
N LYS A 319 -25.44 -9.90 -23.73
CA LYS A 319 -24.50 -9.94 -22.59
C LYS A 319 -23.02 -9.88 -22.99
N CYS A 320 -22.63 -10.44 -24.14
CA CYS A 320 -21.26 -10.42 -24.64
C CYS A 320 -20.86 -9.14 -25.42
N GLY A 321 -21.75 -8.15 -25.51
CA GLY A 321 -21.55 -6.86 -26.19
C GLY A 321 -21.87 -6.83 -27.69
N GLU A 322 -22.34 -7.93 -28.28
CA GLU A 322 -22.72 -7.96 -29.71
C GLU A 322 -24.14 -7.40 -29.90
N MET A 323 -24.35 -6.57 -30.93
CA MET A 323 -25.67 -6.04 -31.25
C MET A 323 -26.62 -7.16 -31.70
N LEU A 324 -27.82 -7.19 -31.12
CA LEU A 324 -28.85 -8.18 -31.46
C LEU A 324 -29.68 -7.72 -32.64
N LYS A 325 -29.94 -8.64 -33.57
CA LYS A 325 -30.90 -8.47 -34.65
C LYS A 325 -32.04 -9.45 -34.40
N PHE A 326 -33.24 -8.91 -34.21
CA PHE A 326 -34.43 -9.70 -33.98
C PHE A 326 -35.11 -10.05 -35.31
N GLU A 327 -35.37 -11.33 -35.50
CA GLU A 327 -36.15 -11.87 -36.61
C GLU A 327 -37.33 -12.64 -36.01
N ASN A 328 -38.57 -12.26 -36.35
CA ASN A 328 -39.79 -12.85 -35.80
C ASN A 328 -39.80 -12.91 -34.25
N GLY A 329 -39.34 -11.84 -33.59
CA GLY A 329 -39.32 -11.75 -32.12
C GLY A 329 -38.22 -12.56 -31.43
N ARG A 330 -37.28 -13.15 -32.17
CA ARG A 330 -36.13 -13.88 -31.60
C ARG A 330 -34.79 -13.37 -32.13
N ALA A 331 -33.77 -13.41 -31.29
CA ALA A 331 -32.39 -13.11 -31.67
C ALA A 331 -31.43 -14.14 -31.08
N VAL A 332 -30.52 -14.66 -31.91
CA VAL A 332 -29.41 -15.52 -31.49
C VAL A 332 -28.12 -14.74 -31.67
N CYS A 333 -27.35 -14.59 -30.60
CA CYS A 333 -26.06 -13.91 -30.66
C CYS A 333 -25.06 -14.76 -31.46
N LYS A 334 -24.56 -14.21 -32.57
CA LYS A 334 -23.61 -14.90 -33.45
C LYS A 334 -22.27 -15.24 -32.80
N ARG A 335 -21.91 -14.54 -31.71
CA ARG A 335 -20.62 -14.68 -31.03
C ARG A 335 -20.64 -15.73 -29.92
N CYS A 336 -21.65 -15.70 -29.05
CA CYS A 336 -21.70 -16.57 -27.87
C CYS A 336 -22.87 -17.56 -27.86
N GLY A 337 -23.76 -17.50 -28.85
CA GLY A 337 -24.91 -18.40 -28.95
C GLY A 337 -26.03 -18.14 -27.95
N ASN A 338 -25.99 -17.04 -27.19
CA ASN A 338 -27.10 -16.65 -26.31
C ASN A 338 -28.36 -16.32 -27.12
N GLU A 339 -29.51 -16.61 -26.55
CA GLU A 339 -30.81 -16.48 -27.20
C GLU A 339 -31.70 -15.51 -26.42
N TYR A 340 -32.36 -14.61 -27.16
CA TYR A 340 -33.19 -13.55 -26.62
C TYR A 340 -34.52 -13.47 -27.37
N GLY A 341 -35.54 -13.00 -26.67
CA GLY A 341 -36.89 -12.77 -27.19
C GLY A 341 -37.27 -11.29 -27.09
N LEU A 342 -38.11 -10.84 -28.01
CA LEU A 342 -38.71 -9.51 -28.01
C LEU A 342 -40.18 -9.63 -28.42
N GLU A 343 -41.08 -9.41 -27.48
CA GLU A 343 -42.53 -9.48 -27.67
C GLU A 343 -43.16 -8.21 -27.10
N ASP A 344 -43.97 -7.49 -27.88
CA ASP A 344 -44.59 -6.21 -27.46
C ASP A 344 -43.60 -5.19 -26.86
N ASN A 345 -42.38 -5.11 -27.42
CA ASN A 345 -41.24 -4.32 -26.93
C ASN A 345 -40.68 -4.74 -25.56
N ILE A 346 -41.08 -5.90 -25.04
CA ILE A 346 -40.56 -6.49 -23.81
C ILE A 346 -39.40 -7.43 -24.17
N PHE A 347 -38.20 -7.07 -23.73
CA PHE A 347 -37.00 -7.89 -23.90
C PHE A 347 -36.99 -9.05 -22.89
N MET A 348 -36.68 -10.25 -23.37
CA MET A 348 -36.63 -11.46 -22.56
C MET A 348 -35.35 -12.23 -22.83
N VAL A 349 -34.72 -12.71 -21.76
CA VAL A 349 -33.60 -13.65 -21.85
C VAL A 349 -34.17 -15.06 -22.01
N ILE A 350 -33.91 -15.72 -23.15
CA ILE A 350 -34.35 -17.10 -23.39
C ILE A 350 -33.28 -18.07 -22.90
N LYS A 351 -32.02 -17.81 -23.24
CA LYS A 351 -30.88 -18.64 -22.87
C LYS A 351 -29.60 -17.83 -22.81
N GLU A 352 -28.91 -17.88 -21.68
CA GLU A 352 -27.53 -17.37 -21.56
C GLU A 352 -26.59 -18.50 -21.19
N ASN A 353 -25.50 -18.61 -21.93
CA ASN A 353 -24.37 -19.44 -21.54
C ASN A 353 -23.54 -18.66 -20.50
N ASP A 354 -23.02 -19.37 -19.51
CA ASP A 354 -22.15 -18.81 -18.46
C ASP A 354 -20.74 -18.52 -18.95
#